data_AF-A0A6L7CBY8-F1
#
_entry.id   AF-A0A6L7CBY8-F1
#
_cell.length_a   1.000
_cell.length_b   1.000
_cell.length_c   1.000
_cell.angle_alpha   90.00
_cell.angle_beta   90.00
_cell.angle_gamma   90.00
#
_symmetry.space_group_name_H-M   'P 1'
#
loop_
_entity.id
_entity.type
_entity.pdbx_description
1 polymer ?
#
loop_
_entity_poly.entity_id
_entity_poly.type
_entity_poly.pdbx_seq_one_letter_code
_entity_poly.pdbx_strand_id
1 'polypeptide(L)'
;GAPHEEERAKRLAEGFAYVEVLPKMSLEGVARVLAGAKFVVSVDTGLSHLTAALDRPNITVYGPTDPGLIGGYGKNQMVCRAPGNELSQLTANAVKRFIEENAAMI
;
A
#
# COMPACT_ATOMS: atom_id res chain seq x y z
N GLY A 1 3.45 -4.08 12.64
CA GLY A 1 4.40 -4.69 13.60
C GLY A 1 4.07 -4.45 15.07
N ALA A 2 3.25 -3.46 15.43
CA ALA A 2 2.84 -3.17 16.81
C ALA A 2 1.39 -3.61 17.12
N PRO A 3 1.02 -3.81 18.40
CA PRO A 3 -0.32 -4.30 18.77
C PRO A 3 -1.49 -3.48 18.20
N HIS A 4 -1.37 -2.14 18.20
CA HIS A 4 -2.42 -1.26 17.67
C HIS A 4 -2.61 -1.40 16.13
N GLU A 5 -1.59 -1.87 15.41
CA GLU A 5 -1.69 -2.13 13.97
C GLU A 5 -2.35 -3.48 13.71
N GLU A 6 -2.11 -4.47 14.57
CA GLU A 6 -2.79 -5.76 14.53
C GLU A 6 -4.30 -5.60 14.80
N GLU A 7 -4.68 -4.80 15.79
CA GLU A 7 -6.08 -4.46 16.05
C GLU A 7 -6.74 -3.76 14.86
N ARG A 8 -6.03 -2.83 14.20
CA ARG A 8 -6.52 -2.19 12.99
C ARG A 8 -6.68 -3.19 11.85
N ALA A 9 -5.71 -4.09 11.65
CA ALA A 9 -5.79 -5.14 10.63
C ALA A 9 -7.00 -6.07 10.87
N LYS A 10 -7.26 -6.46 12.13
CA LYS A 10 -8.43 -7.25 12.50
C LYS A 10 -9.74 -6.54 12.16
N ARG A 11 -9.87 -5.24 12.49
CA ARG A 11 -11.06 -4.44 12.12
C ARG A 11 -11.26 -4.32 10.61
N LEU A 12 -10.18 -4.26 9.82
CA LEU A 12 -10.25 -4.18 8.37
C LEU A 12 -10.62 -5.52 7.71
N ALA A 13 -10.22 -6.65 8.32
CA ALA A 13 -10.50 -7.99 7.80
C ALA A 13 -11.86 -8.57 8.25
N GLU A 14 -12.45 -8.01 9.31
CA GLU A 14 -13.71 -8.49 9.87
C GLU A 14 -14.82 -8.56 8.82
N GLY A 15 -15.46 -9.73 8.69
CA GLY A 15 -16.52 -9.98 7.72
C GLY A 15 -16.06 -10.34 6.30
N PHE A 16 -14.75 -10.32 6.01
CA PHE A 16 -14.21 -10.59 4.68
C PHE A 16 -13.33 -11.85 4.66
N ALA A 17 -13.90 -12.99 4.26
CA ALA A 17 -13.19 -14.28 4.23
C ALA A 17 -11.99 -14.33 3.27
N TYR A 18 -11.88 -13.37 2.34
CA TYR A 18 -10.76 -13.24 1.40
C TYR A 18 -9.62 -12.35 1.91
N VAL A 19 -9.73 -11.81 3.13
CA VAL A 19 -8.71 -10.98 3.76
C VAL A 19 -8.07 -11.75 4.92
N GLU A 20 -6.74 -11.90 4.88
CA GLU A 20 -5.97 -12.56 5.93
C GLU A 20 -5.20 -11.53 6.76
N VAL A 21 -5.30 -11.61 8.09
CA VAL A 21 -4.41 -10.88 9.00
C VAL A 21 -3.16 -11.72 9.23
N LEU A 22 -2.04 -11.26 8.70
CA LEU A 22 -0.76 -11.96 8.83
C LEU A 22 -0.32 -12.08 10.30
N PRO A 23 0.35 -13.19 10.68
CA PRO A 23 0.96 -13.30 12.00
C PRO A 23 2.10 -12.27 12.17
N LYS A 24 2.59 -12.12 13.39
CA LYS A 24 3.80 -11.31 13.63
C LYS A 24 5.00 -11.93 12.91
N MET A 25 5.69 -11.14 12.09
CA MET A 25 6.84 -11.58 11.29
C MET A 25 8.05 -10.66 11.49
N SER A 26 9.23 -11.16 11.13
CA SER A 26 10.41 -10.32 10.92
C SER A 26 10.26 -9.46 9.67
N LEU A 27 11.14 -8.46 9.51
CA LEU A 27 11.18 -7.63 8.30
C LEU A 27 11.43 -8.48 7.03
N GLU A 28 12.30 -9.48 7.12
CA GLU A 28 12.53 -10.44 6.02
C GLU A 28 11.28 -11.25 5.70
N GLY A 29 10.54 -11.69 6.73
CA GLY A 29 9.29 -12.42 6.54
C GLY A 29 8.26 -11.60 5.77
N VAL A 30 8.10 -10.32 6.13
CA VAL A 30 7.22 -9.39 5.39
C VAL A 30 7.74 -9.13 3.99
N ALA A 31 9.05 -8.97 3.79
CA ALA A 31 9.66 -8.80 2.47
C ALA A 31 9.34 -9.98 1.54
N ARG A 32 9.33 -11.21 2.06
CA ARG A 32 8.96 -12.41 1.30
C ARG A 32 7.49 -12.38 0.87
N VAL A 33 6.58 -11.93 1.73
CA VAL A 33 5.16 -11.75 1.37
C VAL A 33 5.02 -10.69 0.27
N LEU A 34 5.68 -9.54 0.43
CA LEU A 34 5.66 -8.45 -0.55
C LEU A 34 6.20 -8.92 -1.91
N ALA A 35 7.31 -9.67 -1.93
CA ALA A 35 7.91 -10.19 -3.15
C ALA A 35 6.97 -11.11 -3.96
N GLY A 36 6.06 -11.82 -3.27
CA GLY A 36 5.05 -12.67 -3.90
C GLY A 36 3.74 -11.95 -4.28
N ALA A 37 3.53 -10.71 -3.83
CA ALA A 37 2.30 -9.97 -4.06
C ALA A 37 2.22 -9.50 -5.52
N LYS A 38 1.11 -9.80 -6.23
CA LYS A 38 0.90 -9.31 -7.60
C LYS A 38 1.00 -7.78 -7.69
N PHE A 39 0.33 -7.10 -6.77
CA PHE A 39 0.45 -5.66 -6.56
C PHE A 39 0.22 -5.31 -5.09
N VAL A 40 0.57 -4.08 -4.72
CA VAL A 40 0.42 -3.55 -3.37
C VAL A 40 -0.31 -2.21 -3.42
N VAL A 41 -1.16 -1.97 -2.43
CA VAL A 41 -1.69 -0.62 -2.12
C VAL A 41 -1.14 -0.22 -0.76
N SER A 42 -0.49 0.93 -0.69
CA SER A 42 0.25 1.37 0.49
C SER A 42 -0.03 2.83 0.82
N VAL A 43 0.14 3.18 2.09
CA VAL A 43 0.36 4.58 2.49
C VAL A 43 1.85 4.89 2.42
N ASP A 44 2.20 6.17 2.58
CA ASP A 44 3.58 6.61 2.72
C ASP A 44 4.22 6.07 4.02
N THR A 45 4.99 4.99 3.90
CA THR A 45 5.64 4.28 5.02
C THR A 45 6.85 3.50 4.54
N GLY A 46 7.73 3.09 5.47
CA GLY A 46 8.95 2.33 5.15
C GLY A 46 8.71 1.02 4.37
N LEU A 47 7.58 0.34 4.61
CA LEU A 47 7.23 -0.87 3.84
C LEU A 47 6.82 -0.58 2.39
N SER A 48 6.36 0.64 2.08
CA SER A 48 6.14 1.07 0.69
C SER A 48 7.48 1.15 -0.06
N HIS A 49 8.52 1.71 0.57
CA HIS A 49 9.87 1.73 0.00
C HIS A 49 10.45 0.32 -0.18
N LEU A 50 10.23 -0.57 0.79
CA LEU A 50 10.65 -1.97 0.65
C LEU A 50 9.93 -2.65 -0.55
N THR A 51 8.66 -2.34 -0.76
CA THR A 51 7.89 -2.83 -1.92
C THR A 51 8.50 -2.33 -3.24
N ALA A 52 8.87 -1.05 -3.29
CA ALA A 52 9.56 -0.45 -4.43
C ALA A 52 10.92 -1.10 -4.72
N ALA A 53 11.70 -1.36 -3.68
CA ALA A 53 13.01 -2.02 -3.79
C ALA A 53 12.90 -3.48 -4.27
N LEU A 54 11.74 -4.12 -4.08
CA LEU A 54 11.44 -5.47 -4.58
C LEU A 54 10.84 -5.45 -6.00
N ASP A 55 10.81 -4.29 -6.68
CA ASP A 55 10.24 -4.08 -8.02
C ASP A 55 8.79 -4.60 -8.13
N ARG A 56 8.01 -4.46 -7.05
CA ARG A 56 6.61 -4.85 -7.06
C ARG A 56 5.72 -3.67 -7.48
N PRO A 57 4.73 -3.89 -8.36
CA PRO A 57 3.71 -2.89 -8.65
C PRO A 57 3.08 -2.38 -7.37
N ASN A 58 3.15 -1.07 -7.15
CA ASN A 58 2.73 -0.46 -5.89
C ASN A 58 2.04 0.86 -6.14
N ILE A 59 0.83 0.99 -5.60
CA ILE A 59 0.08 2.23 -5.59
C ILE A 59 0.21 2.82 -4.21
N THR A 60 0.92 3.94 -4.10
CA THR A 60 1.06 4.65 -2.84
C THR A 60 0.10 5.83 -2.80
N VAL A 61 -0.75 5.87 -1.78
CA VAL A 61 -1.67 6.98 -1.52
C VAL A 61 -0.98 8.04 -0.66
N TYR A 62 -0.94 9.28 -1.18
CA TYR A 62 -0.30 10.41 -0.53
C TYR A 62 -1.34 11.44 -0.10
N GLY A 63 -1.25 11.86 1.16
CA GLY A 63 -1.99 13.01 1.69
C GLY A 63 -1.08 14.25 1.75
N PRO A 64 -0.65 14.66 2.95
CA PRO A 64 0.12 15.90 3.13
C PRO A 64 1.58 15.78 2.69
N THR A 65 2.08 14.56 2.49
CA THR A 65 3.48 14.32 2.12
C THR A 65 3.67 14.37 0.61
N ASP A 66 4.79 14.94 0.17
CA ASP A 66 5.08 15.10 -1.26
C ASP A 66 5.93 13.93 -1.82
N PRO A 67 5.35 13.06 -2.67
CA PRO A 67 6.09 11.99 -3.33
C PRO A 67 7.20 12.49 -4.26
N GLY A 68 7.21 13.77 -4.66
CA GLY A 68 8.34 14.34 -5.41
C GLY A 68 9.64 14.36 -4.62
N LEU A 69 9.56 14.32 -3.28
CA LEU A 69 10.71 14.36 -2.38
C LEU A 69 11.01 13.00 -1.77
N ILE A 70 9.96 12.23 -1.43
CA ILE A 70 10.06 10.99 -0.66
C ILE A 70 9.33 9.81 -1.32
N GLY A 71 9.08 9.88 -2.63
CA GLY A 71 8.43 8.79 -3.37
C GLY A 71 9.23 7.48 -3.32
N GLY A 72 8.53 6.36 -3.45
CA GLY A 72 9.16 5.06 -3.68
C GLY A 72 9.92 5.05 -5.00
N TYR A 73 11.20 4.67 -4.99
CA TYR A 73 12.01 4.50 -6.19
C TYR A 73 12.06 3.03 -6.58
N GLY A 74 11.63 2.70 -7.80
CA GLY A 74 11.59 1.34 -8.33
C GLY A 74 10.73 1.27 -9.58
N LYS A 75 10.63 0.09 -10.20
CA LYS A 75 9.70 -0.11 -11.31
C LYS A 75 8.26 -0.15 -10.82
N ASN A 76 7.33 0.30 -11.67
CA ASN A 76 5.89 0.19 -11.42
C ASN A 76 5.41 0.86 -10.12
N GLN A 77 6.06 1.97 -9.72
CA GLN A 77 5.63 2.79 -8.59
C GLN A 77 4.64 3.85 -9.06
N MET A 78 3.41 3.78 -8.57
CA MET A 78 2.31 4.62 -8.98
C MET A 78 1.89 5.54 -7.83
N VAL A 79 1.77 6.83 -8.13
CA VAL A 79 1.47 7.87 -7.16
C VAL A 79 0.01 8.26 -7.23
N CYS A 80 -0.76 7.99 -6.18
CA CYS A 80 -2.15 8.40 -6.05
C CYS A 80 -2.25 9.55 -5.02
N ARG A 81 -2.41 10.78 -5.50
CA ARG A 81 -2.52 11.96 -4.61
C ARG A 81 -3.97 12.16 -4.17
N ALA A 82 -4.16 12.36 -2.87
CA ALA A 82 -5.46 12.70 -2.32
C ALA A 82 -5.87 14.13 -2.71
N PRO A 83 -7.17 14.38 -2.99
CA PRO A 83 -7.67 15.73 -3.20
C PRO A 83 -7.34 16.64 -2.02
N GLY A 84 -6.85 17.85 -2.30
CA GLY A 84 -6.47 18.81 -1.26
C GLY A 84 -5.32 18.34 -0.35
N ASN A 85 -4.58 17.30 -0.73
CA ASN A 85 -3.56 16.65 0.12
C ASN A 85 -4.13 16.05 1.41
N GLU A 86 -5.41 15.69 1.44
CA GLU A 86 -6.10 15.10 2.60
C GLU A 86 -6.61 13.69 2.28
N LEU A 87 -6.05 12.66 2.91
CA LEU A 87 -6.46 11.26 2.67
C LEU A 87 -7.94 11.00 2.99
N SER A 88 -8.56 11.78 3.87
CA SER A 88 -10.00 11.73 4.14
C SER A 88 -10.86 12.04 2.92
N GLN A 89 -10.34 12.82 1.97
CA GLN A 89 -11.02 13.16 0.71
C GLN A 89 -10.76 12.13 -0.40
N LEU A 90 -9.82 11.19 -0.20
CA LEU A 90 -9.52 10.14 -1.16
C LEU A 90 -10.45 8.93 -0.93
N THR A 91 -11.45 8.78 -1.78
CA THR A 91 -12.42 7.69 -1.66
C THR A 91 -11.87 6.35 -2.16
N ALA A 92 -12.36 5.24 -1.59
CA ALA A 92 -12.02 3.90 -2.06
C ALA A 92 -12.36 3.68 -3.55
N ASN A 93 -13.46 4.28 -4.04
CA ASN A 93 -13.84 4.21 -5.45
C ASN A 93 -12.82 4.93 -6.36
N ALA A 94 -12.26 6.06 -5.92
CA ALA A 94 -11.21 6.74 -6.65
C ALA A 94 -9.93 5.88 -6.72
N VAL A 95 -9.55 5.23 -5.62
CA VAL A 95 -8.40 4.30 -5.59
C VAL A 95 -8.67 3.10 -6.50
N LYS A 96 -9.88 2.53 -6.47
CA LYS A 96 -10.25 1.42 -7.36
C LYS A 96 -10.18 1.82 -8.84
N ARG A 97 -10.71 2.98 -9.22
CA ARG A 97 -10.60 3.49 -10.58
C ARG A 97 -9.14 3.68 -10.98
N PHE A 98 -8.32 4.22 -10.09
CA PHE A 98 -6.89 4.37 -10.33
C PHE A 98 -6.20 3.02 -10.55
N ILE A 99 -6.57 1.97 -9.82
CA ILE A 99 -6.09 0.59 -10.06
C ILE A 99 -6.48 0.13 -11.48
N GLU A 100 -7.74 0.32 -11.88
CA GLU A 100 -8.25 -0.10 -13.19
C GLU A 100 -7.56 0.62 -14.35
N GLU A 101 -7.34 1.94 -14.23
CA GLU A 101 -6.64 2.76 -15.22
C GLU A 101 -5.16 2.36 -15.39
N ASN A 102 -4.57 1.77 -14.34
CA ASN A 102 -3.18 1.33 -14.31
C ASN A 102 -3.04 -0.20 -14.38
N ALA A 103 -4.10 -0.94 -14.78
CA ALA A 103 -4.12 -2.40 -14.78
C ALA A 103 -3.03 -3.04 -15.67
N ALA A 104 -2.52 -2.34 -16.69
CA ALA A 104 -1.41 -2.82 -17.52
C ALA A 104 -0.06 -2.85 -16.78
N MET A 105 0.05 -2.18 -15.62
CA MET A 105 1.25 -2.13 -14.79
C MET A 105 1.18 -3.06 -13.57
N ILE A 106 0.08 -3.81 -13.41
CA ILE A 106 -0.26 -4.72 -12.30
C ILE A 106 -0.33 -6.16 -12.82
#